data_AF-A0A7V7T1H0-F1
#
_entry.id   AF-A0A7V7T1H0-F1
#
_cell.length_a   1.000
_cell.length_b   1.000
_cell.length_c   1.000
_cell.angle_alpha   90.00
_cell.angle_beta   90.00
_cell.angle_gamma   90.00
#
_symmetry.space_group_name_H-M   'P 1'
#
loop_
_entity.id
_entity.type
_entity.pdbx_description
1 polymer ?
#
loop_
_entity_poly.entity_id
_entity_poly.type
_entity_poly.pdbx_seq_one_letter_code
_entity_poly.pdbx_strand_id
1 'polypeptide(L)'
;SFNYSVDNGHSYSSPVRIPNSPVYSTLALGPNGELYIAGVWGDGNLDDLYLLKTQNPLSVMFPNFSQVTPLDLDGFMAIGGVNPLGLLGQMWVAVDKSNRHTRGRVYVFSSINAFGYDPLDVQFIVSHDEGQSFSAPKRINDDGDISNWQWFGTMGVAPNGRIDLIWLDTRNDMGSGYKILSQLFYSYSYDGGHSFSANQPISAPFYHNLGYPVQRKMGDYIDIVSDNQGAHIAYTATFTGGQDVYYLRVKPAAYEENPYFPGHHLDSIWHHPQVPRQGLFSRTLVANPDEAEPQLIQYEAVFTETPTGQPTWFVLEAAQPKEDDQVVFPILYPTGDLSSHSAALSIIGLATKSRVYDAQGELVPNRMKYVFDMTEERFAEVAELAGETDYFDPDFYRNNPFYTQLKSITLHQLVASQQPREAACELQGLPLLNSEEIAEGRVSVVYNRDNKNAQFAGDFGYQKVLDEANQLQIVLDDNGLAIPEWYVMETTEGDVVNDSSTTNVRYKTQGGNGFFVANAPDPGLIDGGIEQVTRINASQIETTRDNGVREILSVLAYGSYCGRDLTTN
;
A
#
# COMPACT_ATOMS: atom_id res chain seq x y z
N SER A 1 34.37 14.52 8.61
CA SER A 1 34.48 14.36 10.08
C SER A 1 33.10 14.55 10.68
N PHE A 2 32.90 14.20 11.96
CA PHE A 2 31.62 14.28 12.65
C PHE A 2 31.78 14.93 14.02
N ASN A 3 30.88 15.83 14.37
CA ASN A 3 30.74 16.43 15.69
C ASN A 3 29.26 16.43 16.07
N TYR A 4 28.98 16.32 17.36
CA TYR A 4 27.62 16.23 17.90
C TYR A 4 27.50 17.08 19.16
N SER A 5 26.25 17.40 19.51
CA SER A 5 25.91 18.08 20.74
C SER A 5 25.19 17.11 21.67
N VAL A 6 25.45 17.24 22.97
CA VAL A 6 24.75 16.51 24.05
C VAL A 6 23.92 17.45 24.93
N ASP A 7 23.82 18.72 24.53
CA ASP A 7 23.25 19.82 25.32
C ASP A 7 22.32 20.69 24.46
N ASN A 8 21.53 20.07 23.57
CA ASN A 8 20.56 20.74 22.70
C ASN A 8 21.16 21.85 21.83
N GLY A 9 22.41 21.69 21.40
CA GLY A 9 23.12 22.60 20.51
C GLY A 9 23.84 23.76 21.20
N HIS A 10 23.92 23.79 22.54
CA HIS A 10 24.68 24.82 23.26
C HIS A 10 26.20 24.69 23.04
N SER A 11 26.71 23.47 22.91
CA SER A 11 28.10 23.19 22.56
C SER A 11 28.21 21.93 21.68
N TYR A 12 29.34 21.79 21.00
CA TYR A 12 29.63 20.66 20.13
C TYR A 12 30.96 20.01 20.54
N SER A 13 31.04 18.70 20.37
CA SER A 13 32.30 17.98 20.47
C SER A 13 33.31 18.51 19.45
N SER A 14 34.61 18.30 19.70
CA SER A 14 35.60 18.45 18.63
C SER A 14 35.28 17.49 17.47
N PRO A 15 35.57 17.87 16.20
CA PRO A 15 35.35 16.98 15.06
C PRO A 15 36.16 15.70 15.19
N VAL A 16 35.51 14.56 15.00
CA VAL A 16 36.11 13.22 15.02
C VAL A 16 36.09 12.64 13.60
N ARG A 17 37.12 11.87 13.25
CA ARG A 17 37.13 11.15 11.98
C ARG A 17 36.21 9.93 12.07
N ILE A 18 35.29 9.80 11.13
CA ILE A 18 34.42 8.63 10.97
C ILE A 18 34.95 7.74 9.83
N PRO A 19 34.63 6.43 9.80
CA PRO A 19 35.04 5.53 8.72
C PRO A 19 34.70 6.11 7.36
N ASN A 20 35.61 5.97 6.39
CA ASN A 20 35.53 6.50 5.03
C ASN A 20 35.33 8.03 4.89
N SER A 21 34.97 8.77 5.95
CA SER A 21 34.80 10.22 5.93
C SER A 21 33.94 10.71 4.74
N PRO A 22 32.70 10.20 4.60
CA PRO A 22 31.85 10.49 3.45
C PRO A 22 31.64 11.98 3.24
N VAL A 23 31.58 12.40 1.98
CA VAL A 23 31.22 13.75 1.53
C VAL A 23 30.15 13.69 0.44
N TYR A 24 29.66 14.86 0.02
CA TYR A 24 28.54 15.00 -0.94
C TYR A 24 27.29 14.20 -0.50
N SER A 25 27.08 14.21 0.83
CA SER A 25 26.18 13.34 1.57
C SER A 25 25.05 14.10 2.24
N THR A 26 23.95 13.42 2.49
CA THR A 26 22.95 13.80 3.49
C THR A 26 22.98 12.83 4.69
N LEU A 27 22.16 13.12 5.69
CA LEU A 27 22.04 12.31 6.89
C LEU A 27 20.57 12.07 7.24
N ALA A 28 20.27 10.88 7.77
CA ALA A 28 18.93 10.51 8.18
C ALA A 28 18.92 9.84 9.55
N LEU A 29 17.89 10.12 10.33
CA LEU A 29 17.63 9.40 11.56
C LEU A 29 16.69 8.23 11.28
N GLY A 30 17.02 7.06 11.82
CA GLY A 30 16.14 5.92 11.93
C GLY A 30 15.15 6.08 13.07
N PRO A 31 14.16 5.19 13.13
CA PRO A 31 13.04 5.36 14.04
C PRO A 31 13.36 4.96 15.49
N ASN A 32 14.52 4.34 15.77
CA ASN A 32 15.02 4.09 17.14
C ASN A 32 16.25 4.97 17.47
N GLY A 33 16.45 6.05 16.69
CA GLY A 33 17.52 7.03 16.89
C GLY A 33 18.80 6.76 16.12
N GLU A 34 18.86 5.68 15.32
CA GLU A 34 20.03 5.35 14.49
C GLU A 34 20.36 6.51 13.55
N LEU A 35 21.64 6.84 13.36
CA LEU A 35 22.04 7.83 12.38
C LEU A 35 22.67 7.14 11.18
N TYR A 36 22.15 7.49 10.00
CA TYR A 36 22.59 7.05 8.69
C TYR A 36 23.26 8.20 7.94
N ILE A 37 24.38 7.92 7.29
CA ILE A 37 25.12 8.88 6.46
C ILE A 37 25.48 8.20 5.15
N ALA A 38 24.95 8.67 4.02
CA ALA A 38 25.29 8.15 2.71
C ALA A 38 26.17 9.16 1.97
N GLY A 39 27.36 8.78 1.51
CA GLY A 39 28.21 9.66 0.69
C GLY A 39 29.31 8.92 -0.06
N VAL A 40 30.20 9.69 -0.69
CA VAL A 40 31.40 9.16 -1.36
C VAL A 40 32.66 9.31 -0.51
N TRP A 41 33.67 8.49 -0.78
CA TRP A 41 34.96 8.55 -0.09
C TRP A 41 35.78 9.80 -0.44
N GLY A 42 35.58 10.88 0.33
CA GLY A 42 36.33 12.13 0.17
C GLY A 42 36.03 12.89 -1.13
N ASP A 43 36.79 13.95 -1.38
CA ASP A 43 36.58 14.88 -2.52
C ASP A 43 37.20 14.41 -3.84
N GLY A 44 37.98 13.33 -3.81
CA GLY A 44 38.75 12.84 -4.95
C GLY A 44 38.17 11.62 -5.67
N ASN A 45 37.29 10.84 -5.01
CA ASN A 45 36.71 9.65 -5.61
C ASN A 45 35.17 9.67 -5.58
N LEU A 46 34.54 9.70 -6.75
CA LEU A 46 33.08 9.80 -6.90
C LEU A 46 32.38 8.46 -7.20
N ASP A 47 33.15 7.38 -7.40
CA ASP A 47 32.62 6.02 -7.64
C ASP A 47 32.49 5.17 -6.35
N ASP A 48 33.13 5.62 -5.28
CA ASP A 48 33.24 4.92 -4.00
C ASP A 48 32.08 5.30 -3.07
N LEU A 49 30.90 4.75 -3.32
CA LEU A 49 29.65 5.06 -2.61
C LEU A 49 29.46 4.18 -1.36
N TYR A 50 29.14 4.80 -0.22
CA TYR A 50 28.94 4.08 1.04
C TYR A 50 27.79 4.65 1.88
N LEU A 51 27.14 3.77 2.63
CA LEU A 51 26.30 4.09 3.79
C LEU A 51 27.07 3.76 5.08
N LEU A 52 27.08 4.72 6.00
CA LEU A 52 27.47 4.51 7.39
C LEU A 52 26.22 4.48 8.27
N LYS A 53 26.21 3.60 9.27
CA LYS A 53 25.18 3.58 10.32
C LYS A 53 25.82 3.51 11.71
N THR A 54 25.24 4.24 12.65
CA THR A 54 25.62 4.16 14.06
C THR A 54 25.09 2.91 14.75
N GLN A 55 25.87 2.33 15.66
CA GLN A 55 25.44 1.35 16.65
C GLN A 55 25.19 2.05 18.01
N ASN A 56 24.11 1.68 18.70
CA ASN A 56 23.73 2.20 20.02
C ASN A 56 23.55 3.74 20.07
N PRO A 57 22.62 4.30 19.27
CA PRO A 57 22.49 5.74 19.08
C PRO A 57 22.13 6.56 20.34
N LEU A 58 21.59 5.90 21.38
CA LEU A 58 21.16 6.52 22.63
C LEU A 58 22.27 6.58 23.70
N SER A 59 23.48 6.12 23.39
CA SER A 59 24.62 6.18 24.31
C SER A 59 25.14 7.62 24.46
N VAL A 60 25.37 8.05 25.70
CA VAL A 60 26.06 9.32 26.02
C VAL A 60 27.53 9.36 25.56
N MET A 61 28.10 8.20 25.21
CA MET A 61 29.40 8.11 24.54
C MET A 61 29.23 8.05 23.02
N PHE A 62 30.12 8.78 22.33
CA PHE A 62 30.32 8.89 20.88
C PHE A 62 29.53 7.87 20.03
N PRO A 63 28.70 8.32 19.06
CA PRO A 63 28.01 7.41 18.15
C PRO A 63 29.04 6.62 17.32
N ASN A 64 29.10 5.31 17.54
CA ASN A 64 30.02 4.42 16.84
C ASN A 64 29.46 4.06 15.46
N PHE A 65 30.13 4.48 14.39
CA PHE A 65 29.78 4.11 13.00
C PHE A 65 30.39 2.75 12.62
N SER A 66 29.98 1.67 13.29
CA SER A 66 30.57 0.34 13.06
C SER A 66 30.06 -0.36 11.80
N GLN A 67 28.91 0.05 11.26
CA GLN A 67 28.39 -0.49 10.01
C GLN A 67 28.80 0.44 8.85
N VAL A 68 29.51 -0.15 7.89
CA VAL A 68 29.96 0.49 6.65
C VAL A 68 29.52 -0.41 5.51
N THR A 69 28.55 0.06 4.73
CA THR A 69 27.94 -0.71 3.64
C THR A 69 28.28 -0.04 2.31
N PRO A 70 28.97 -0.73 1.38
CA PRO A 70 29.13 -0.21 0.03
C PRO A 70 27.77 -0.12 -0.67
N LEU A 71 27.58 0.92 -1.48
CA LEU A 71 26.36 1.14 -2.24
C LEU A 71 26.65 0.97 -3.73
N ASP A 72 25.69 0.40 -4.46
CA ASP A 72 25.73 0.29 -5.91
C ASP A 72 24.51 1.02 -6.48
N LEU A 73 24.77 2.14 -7.17
CA LEU A 73 23.76 2.94 -7.86
C LEU A 73 23.90 2.84 -9.38
N ASP A 74 24.58 1.81 -9.90
CA ASP A 74 24.87 1.60 -11.33
C ASP A 74 25.69 2.73 -11.97
N GLY A 75 26.59 3.35 -11.19
CA GLY A 75 27.42 4.43 -11.68
C GLY A 75 28.10 5.21 -10.56
N PHE A 76 28.43 6.46 -10.85
CA PHE A 76 29.19 7.34 -9.95
C PHE A 76 28.58 8.74 -9.89
N MET A 77 28.84 9.46 -8.80
CA MET A 77 28.46 10.88 -8.71
C MET A 77 29.30 11.72 -9.69
N ALA A 78 28.79 12.86 -10.13
CA ALA A 78 29.45 13.63 -11.19
C ALA A 78 29.50 15.14 -10.89
N ILE A 79 30.50 15.79 -11.49
CA ILE A 79 30.76 17.24 -11.45
C ILE A 79 30.92 17.72 -12.90
N GLY A 80 30.49 18.95 -13.19
CA GLY A 80 30.65 19.56 -14.51
C GLY A 80 29.41 19.37 -15.37
N GLY A 81 29.57 19.20 -16.69
CA GLY A 81 28.43 19.05 -17.59
C GLY A 81 27.42 20.19 -17.43
N VAL A 82 26.15 19.83 -17.18
CA VAL A 82 25.02 20.76 -17.03
C VAL A 82 25.24 21.82 -15.93
N ASN A 83 26.16 21.54 -15.00
CA ASN A 83 26.62 22.46 -13.98
C ASN A 83 28.17 22.61 -14.00
N PRO A 84 28.75 23.47 -14.86
CA PRO A 84 30.15 23.36 -15.31
C PRO A 84 31.25 23.27 -14.23
N LEU A 85 31.07 23.91 -13.08
CA LEU A 85 31.99 23.82 -11.93
C LEU A 85 31.32 23.29 -10.65
N GLY A 86 30.11 22.73 -10.79
CA GLY A 86 29.29 22.28 -9.67
C GLY A 86 29.08 20.77 -9.69
N LEU A 87 28.75 20.26 -8.51
CA LEU A 87 28.24 18.91 -8.34
C LEU A 87 26.90 18.79 -9.09
N LEU A 88 26.61 17.60 -9.60
CA LEU A 88 25.37 17.31 -10.33
C LEU A 88 24.25 16.74 -9.44
N GLY A 89 24.51 16.51 -8.17
CA GLY A 89 23.55 16.01 -7.19
C GLY A 89 24.26 15.59 -5.92
N GLN A 90 23.57 15.63 -4.78
CA GLN A 90 24.05 15.02 -3.54
C GLN A 90 23.44 13.62 -3.40
N MET A 91 24.07 12.75 -2.62
CA MET A 91 23.46 11.47 -2.27
C MET A 91 22.50 11.64 -1.09
N TRP A 92 21.21 11.41 -1.37
CA TRP A 92 20.14 11.49 -0.39
C TRP A 92 19.93 10.17 0.32
N VAL A 93 19.88 10.18 1.64
CA VAL A 93 19.43 9.07 2.47
C VAL A 93 18.21 9.49 3.25
N ALA A 94 17.21 8.61 3.32
CA ALA A 94 16.05 8.77 4.18
C ALA A 94 15.69 7.44 4.83
N VAL A 95 14.98 7.50 5.95
CA VAL A 95 14.47 6.30 6.63
C VAL A 95 12.98 6.48 6.82
N ASP A 96 12.21 5.43 6.54
CA ASP A 96 10.79 5.42 6.83
C ASP A 96 10.55 5.42 8.35
N LYS A 97 9.88 6.45 8.84
CA LYS A 97 9.49 6.62 10.25
C LYS A 97 8.00 6.47 10.47
N SER A 98 7.25 6.12 9.43
CA SER A 98 5.82 5.84 9.53
C SER A 98 5.57 4.60 10.38
N ASN A 99 4.30 4.29 10.60
CA ASN A 99 3.92 3.06 11.28
C ASN A 99 3.47 1.96 10.30
N ARG A 100 3.94 2.01 9.05
CA ARG A 100 3.67 1.02 8.00
C ARG A 100 4.67 -0.14 8.10
N HIS A 101 4.41 -1.23 7.36
CA HIS A 101 5.36 -2.35 7.26
C HIS A 101 6.72 -1.93 6.68
N THR A 102 6.77 -0.78 6.01
CA THR A 102 7.99 -0.16 5.47
C THR A 102 8.81 0.59 6.52
N ARG A 103 8.32 0.77 7.77
CA ARG A 103 9.04 1.45 8.86
C ARG A 103 10.43 0.87 9.03
N GLY A 104 11.44 1.74 9.12
CA GLY A 104 12.84 1.36 9.27
C GLY A 104 13.55 1.01 7.97
N ARG A 105 12.84 0.90 6.83
CA ARG A 105 13.48 0.82 5.52
C ARG A 105 14.34 2.06 5.28
N VAL A 106 15.54 1.82 4.75
CA VAL A 106 16.49 2.88 4.41
C VAL A 106 16.48 3.05 2.90
N TYR A 107 16.26 4.27 2.45
CA TYR A 107 16.23 4.64 1.04
C TYR A 107 17.45 5.47 0.70
N VAL A 108 18.05 5.21 -0.45
CA VAL A 108 19.09 6.08 -1.02
C VAL A 108 18.67 6.51 -2.42
N PHE A 109 18.81 7.79 -2.70
CA PHE A 109 18.47 8.41 -3.98
C PHE A 109 19.55 9.41 -4.40
N SER A 110 19.97 9.40 -5.66
CA SER A 110 20.98 10.35 -6.15
C SER A 110 20.88 10.55 -7.66
N SER A 111 21.35 11.70 -8.12
CA SER A 111 21.77 11.86 -9.52
C SER A 111 23.12 11.15 -9.74
N ILE A 112 23.20 10.28 -10.74
CA ILE A 112 24.29 9.33 -10.98
C ILE A 112 24.62 9.33 -12.47
N ASN A 113 25.90 9.45 -12.80
CA ASN A 113 26.38 9.19 -14.15
C ASN A 113 26.45 7.68 -14.31
N ALA A 114 25.39 7.14 -14.94
CA ALA A 114 25.24 5.71 -15.12
C ALA A 114 26.30 5.17 -16.07
N PHE A 115 26.65 3.89 -15.95
CA PHE A 115 27.57 3.27 -16.89
C PHE A 115 26.93 3.24 -18.30
N GLY A 116 27.42 4.07 -19.22
CA GLY A 116 26.88 4.10 -20.57
C GLY A 116 27.08 5.43 -21.29
N TYR A 117 26.15 5.72 -22.20
CA TYR A 117 26.13 6.96 -22.99
C TYR A 117 25.25 8.06 -22.39
N ASP A 118 24.28 7.69 -21.55
CA ASP A 118 23.41 8.63 -20.85
C ASP A 118 24.26 9.44 -19.85
N PRO A 119 24.25 10.79 -19.90
CA PRO A 119 25.17 11.57 -19.12
C PRO A 119 24.83 11.63 -17.63
N LEU A 120 23.55 11.46 -17.25
CA LEU A 120 23.14 11.53 -15.84
C LEU A 120 21.68 11.10 -15.61
N ASP A 121 21.49 10.07 -14.80
CA ASP A 121 20.20 9.55 -14.37
C ASP A 121 19.91 9.84 -12.89
N VAL A 122 18.66 9.68 -12.46
CA VAL A 122 18.30 9.62 -11.04
C VAL A 122 18.01 8.19 -10.61
N GLN A 123 18.83 7.68 -9.69
CA GLN A 123 18.86 6.28 -9.27
C GLN A 123 18.39 6.13 -7.82
N PHE A 124 17.63 5.07 -7.55
CA PHE A 124 17.07 4.74 -6.25
C PHE A 124 17.41 3.31 -5.83
N ILE A 125 17.75 3.13 -4.55
CA ILE A 125 17.89 1.80 -3.90
C ILE A 125 17.21 1.81 -2.53
N VAL A 126 16.77 0.63 -2.10
CA VAL A 126 16.14 0.41 -0.80
C VAL A 126 16.83 -0.71 -0.05
N SER A 127 16.96 -0.54 1.26
CA SER A 127 17.36 -1.58 2.21
C SER A 127 16.19 -1.98 3.10
N HIS A 128 16.03 -3.29 3.27
CA HIS A 128 15.02 -3.91 4.14
C HIS A 128 15.61 -4.44 5.46
N ASP A 129 16.92 -4.30 5.67
CA ASP A 129 17.69 -4.90 6.77
C ASP A 129 18.55 -3.87 7.52
N GLU A 130 17.98 -2.67 7.69
CA GLU A 130 18.59 -1.53 8.38
C GLU A 130 19.91 -1.05 7.75
N GLY A 131 20.02 -1.12 6.41
CA GLY A 131 21.15 -0.65 5.64
C GLY A 131 22.31 -1.65 5.52
N GLN A 132 22.10 -2.94 5.82
CA GLN A 132 23.15 -3.96 5.70
C GLN A 132 23.33 -4.40 4.25
N SER A 133 22.23 -4.51 3.51
CA SER A 133 22.21 -4.75 2.07
C SER A 133 21.15 -3.89 1.38
N PHE A 134 21.28 -3.72 0.08
CA PHE A 134 20.39 -2.90 -0.75
C PHE A 134 19.92 -3.67 -1.98
N SER A 135 18.75 -3.27 -2.49
CA SER A 135 18.21 -3.74 -3.76
C SER A 135 19.14 -3.40 -4.93
N ALA A 136 18.91 -4.02 -6.08
CA ALA A 136 19.45 -3.52 -7.34
C ALA A 136 18.99 -2.06 -7.59
N PRO A 137 19.83 -1.23 -8.24
CA PRO A 137 19.50 0.14 -8.57
C PRO A 137 18.31 0.23 -9.51
N LYS A 138 17.46 1.22 -9.25
CA LYS A 138 16.27 1.51 -10.02
C LYS A 138 16.34 2.94 -10.57
N ARG A 139 16.43 3.05 -11.89
CA ARG A 139 16.31 4.32 -12.61
C ARG A 139 14.89 4.84 -12.45
N ILE A 140 14.75 6.09 -11.99
CA ILE A 140 13.45 6.73 -11.73
C ILE A 140 12.98 7.55 -12.92
N ASN A 141 13.90 8.17 -13.66
CA ASN A 141 13.58 8.87 -14.87
C ASN A 141 13.27 7.91 -16.03
N ASP A 142 12.25 8.27 -16.81
CA ASP A 142 11.70 7.48 -17.91
C ASP A 142 11.91 8.13 -19.29
N ASP A 143 12.90 9.04 -19.42
CA ASP A 143 13.18 9.66 -20.70
C ASP A 143 13.95 8.73 -21.64
N GLY A 144 13.57 8.77 -22.92
CA GLY A 144 14.11 7.88 -23.95
C GLY A 144 15.36 8.39 -24.68
N ASP A 145 15.87 9.57 -24.30
CA ASP A 145 17.00 10.22 -24.98
C ASP A 145 18.23 10.26 -24.05
N ILE A 146 19.29 9.60 -24.49
CA ILE A 146 20.58 9.45 -23.80
C ILE A 146 21.43 10.74 -23.76
N SER A 147 20.84 11.91 -23.98
CA SER A 147 21.54 13.20 -23.98
C SER A 147 20.97 14.22 -22.98
N ASN A 148 19.90 13.85 -22.28
CA ASN A 148 19.31 14.69 -21.25
C ASN A 148 20.00 14.50 -19.90
N TRP A 149 19.78 15.45 -18.99
CA TRP A 149 20.41 15.46 -17.68
C TRP A 149 19.34 15.45 -16.59
N GLN A 150 19.41 14.47 -15.68
CA GLN A 150 18.58 14.39 -14.48
C GLN A 150 19.41 14.69 -13.22
N TRP A 151 19.51 15.98 -12.92
CA TRP A 151 20.46 16.53 -11.95
C TRP A 151 19.76 17.10 -10.72
N PHE A 152 20.51 17.26 -9.62
CA PHE A 152 20.01 17.74 -8.34
C PHE A 152 18.81 16.94 -7.80
N GLY A 153 18.87 15.61 -7.91
CA GLY A 153 17.89 14.73 -7.29
C GLY A 153 17.84 14.88 -5.77
N THR A 154 16.63 14.99 -5.20
CA THR A 154 16.37 14.98 -3.75
C THR A 154 15.18 14.10 -3.39
N MET A 155 15.11 13.70 -2.12
CA MET A 155 14.10 12.76 -1.61
C MET A 155 13.57 13.17 -0.22
N GLY A 156 12.26 13.03 -0.04
CA GLY A 156 11.58 13.15 1.25
C GLY A 156 10.74 11.91 1.55
N VAL A 157 10.54 11.60 2.83
CA VAL A 157 9.63 10.53 3.28
C VAL A 157 8.61 11.14 4.24
N ALA A 158 7.34 11.04 3.88
CA ALA A 158 6.23 11.56 4.67
C ALA A 158 5.98 10.72 5.94
N PRO A 159 5.28 11.26 6.95
CA PRO A 159 4.91 10.48 8.15
C PRO A 159 4.01 9.27 7.87
N ASN A 160 3.35 9.21 6.70
CA ASN A 160 2.61 8.04 6.21
C ASN A 160 3.44 7.12 5.30
N GLY A 161 4.77 7.27 5.26
CA GLY A 161 5.68 6.39 4.53
C GLY A 161 5.68 6.60 3.01
N ARG A 162 4.97 7.61 2.50
CA ARG A 162 5.09 8.02 1.09
C ARG A 162 6.49 8.58 0.84
N ILE A 163 7.12 8.12 -0.22
CA ILE A 163 8.40 8.65 -0.72
C ILE A 163 8.08 9.67 -1.80
N ASP A 164 8.68 10.85 -1.69
CA ASP A 164 8.54 11.95 -2.64
C ASP A 164 9.92 12.26 -3.22
N LEU A 165 10.04 12.23 -4.55
CA LEU A 165 11.28 12.46 -5.29
C LEU A 165 11.15 13.68 -6.19
N ILE A 166 12.17 14.51 -6.24
CA ILE A 166 12.28 15.59 -7.22
C ILE A 166 13.67 15.63 -7.84
N TRP A 167 13.76 16.18 -9.05
CA TRP A 167 15.03 16.44 -9.74
C TRP A 167 14.84 17.52 -10.81
N LEU A 168 15.94 18.14 -11.24
CA LEU A 168 15.95 19.00 -12.41
C LEU A 168 16.20 18.14 -13.65
N ASP A 169 15.43 18.40 -14.70
CA ASP A 169 15.41 17.59 -15.91
C ASP A 169 15.49 18.47 -17.16
N THR A 170 16.31 18.07 -18.13
CA THR A 170 16.46 18.80 -19.41
C THR A 170 15.69 18.16 -20.57
N ARG A 171 14.89 17.11 -20.34
CA ARG A 171 14.21 16.36 -21.42
C ARG A 171 13.28 17.21 -22.30
N ASN A 172 12.78 18.31 -21.76
CA ASN A 172 11.90 19.24 -22.47
C ASN A 172 12.65 20.39 -23.16
N ASP A 173 13.98 20.37 -23.16
CA ASP A 173 14.79 21.25 -23.99
C ASP A 173 14.88 20.68 -25.42
N MET A 174 14.07 21.26 -26.30
CA MET A 174 13.95 20.87 -27.72
C MET A 174 15.11 21.38 -28.59
N GLY A 175 16.11 22.06 -28.00
CA GLY A 175 17.29 22.50 -28.72
C GLY A 175 18.14 21.34 -29.24
N SER A 176 18.68 21.46 -30.46
CA SER A 176 19.60 20.48 -31.06
C SER A 176 21.05 20.61 -30.59
N GLY A 177 21.33 21.59 -29.72
CA GLY A 177 22.64 21.86 -29.16
C GLY A 177 22.78 21.37 -27.73
N TYR A 178 23.74 21.96 -27.02
CA TYR A 178 23.89 21.75 -25.59
C TYR A 178 22.61 22.15 -24.84
N LYS A 179 22.13 21.29 -23.92
CA LYS A 179 20.93 21.53 -23.13
C LYS A 179 21.15 22.75 -22.22
N ILE A 180 20.27 23.73 -22.28
CA ILE A 180 20.34 24.98 -21.50
C ILE A 180 19.08 25.27 -20.70
N LEU A 181 18.00 24.52 -20.93
CA LEU A 181 16.76 24.61 -20.17
C LEU A 181 16.62 23.43 -19.20
N SER A 182 16.14 23.72 -18.00
CA SER A 182 15.72 22.71 -17.03
C SER A 182 14.31 22.98 -16.51
N GLN A 183 13.63 21.92 -16.11
CA GLN A 183 12.38 21.96 -15.34
C GLN A 183 12.52 21.09 -14.11
N LEU A 184 11.81 21.45 -13.04
CA LEU A 184 11.68 20.60 -11.87
C LEU A 184 10.66 19.50 -12.16
N PHE A 185 11.03 18.27 -11.91
CA PHE A 185 10.19 17.08 -12.03
C PHE A 185 9.89 16.48 -10.66
N TYR A 186 8.79 15.73 -10.59
CA TYR A 186 8.32 15.07 -9.39
C TYR A 186 7.81 13.66 -9.71
N SER A 187 8.09 12.75 -8.79
CA SER A 187 7.48 11.42 -8.73
C SER A 187 7.35 10.98 -7.28
N TYR A 188 6.38 10.12 -6.97
CA TYR A 188 6.17 9.62 -5.62
C TYR A 188 5.91 8.11 -5.62
N SER A 189 6.21 7.47 -4.49
CA SER A 189 5.92 6.06 -4.23
C SER A 189 5.12 5.92 -2.94
N TYR A 190 4.06 5.12 -2.99
CA TYR A 190 3.31 4.69 -1.81
C TYR A 190 3.68 3.28 -1.37
N ASP A 191 4.48 2.54 -2.14
CA ASP A 191 4.79 1.12 -1.90
C ASP A 191 6.24 0.91 -1.42
N GLY A 192 6.84 1.90 -0.77
CA GLY A 192 8.21 1.77 -0.24
C GLY A 192 9.29 1.67 -1.32
N GLY A 193 9.03 2.24 -2.50
CA GLY A 193 9.99 2.35 -3.60
C GLY A 193 9.90 1.26 -4.68
N HIS A 194 8.91 0.36 -4.63
CA HIS A 194 8.74 -0.69 -5.64
C HIS A 194 8.20 -0.17 -6.96
N SER A 195 7.28 0.78 -6.91
CA SER A 195 6.77 1.51 -8.07
C SER A 195 6.72 3.00 -7.76
N PHE A 196 6.77 3.79 -8.82
CA PHE A 196 6.76 5.23 -8.74
C PHE A 196 5.69 5.75 -9.69
N SER A 197 5.07 6.88 -9.35
CA SER A 197 4.15 7.56 -10.24
C SER A 197 4.86 7.98 -11.53
N ALA A 198 4.07 8.23 -12.59
CA ALA A 198 4.59 8.88 -13.78
C ALA A 198 5.37 10.16 -13.43
N ASN A 199 6.46 10.39 -14.15
CA ASN A 199 7.28 11.60 -14.00
C ASN A 199 6.47 12.83 -14.41
N GLN A 200 6.37 13.83 -13.53
CA GLN A 200 5.56 15.04 -13.79
C GLN A 200 6.42 16.31 -13.74
N PRO A 201 6.41 17.16 -14.77
CA PRO A 201 7.00 18.49 -14.67
C PRO A 201 6.13 19.37 -13.76
N ILE A 202 6.75 19.95 -12.73
CA ILE A 202 6.07 20.74 -11.69
C ILE A 202 6.54 22.20 -11.64
N SER A 203 7.42 22.61 -12.54
CA SER A 203 7.81 24.02 -12.75
C SER A 203 7.72 24.46 -14.21
N ALA A 204 7.69 25.77 -14.44
CA ALA A 204 8.03 26.33 -15.74
C ALA A 204 9.51 26.03 -16.10
N PRO A 205 9.86 25.97 -17.40
CA PRO A 205 11.26 25.85 -17.83
C PRO A 205 12.05 27.11 -17.51
N PHE A 206 13.32 26.95 -17.15
CA PHE A 206 14.24 28.04 -16.89
C PHE A 206 15.64 27.77 -17.47
N TYR A 207 16.37 28.84 -17.78
CA TYR A 207 17.73 28.76 -18.29
C TYR A 207 18.72 28.54 -17.16
N HIS A 208 19.14 27.30 -16.92
CA HIS A 208 20.00 26.97 -15.78
C HIS A 208 21.41 27.57 -15.86
N ASN A 209 21.81 28.12 -17.01
CA ASN A 209 23.12 28.75 -17.21
C ASN A 209 23.15 30.26 -16.88
N LEU A 210 22.03 30.83 -16.41
CA LEU A 210 21.96 32.22 -15.99
C LEU A 210 22.35 32.39 -14.51
N GLY A 211 22.74 33.61 -14.15
CA GLY A 211 22.97 33.98 -12.75
C GLY A 211 24.14 33.27 -12.06
N TYR A 212 25.05 32.62 -12.79
CA TYR A 212 26.25 32.00 -12.20
C TYR A 212 27.08 33.05 -11.43
N PRO A 213 27.56 32.73 -10.21
CA PRO A 213 28.52 33.58 -9.52
C PRO A 213 29.88 33.50 -10.23
N VAL A 214 30.91 34.09 -9.62
CA VAL A 214 32.30 33.98 -10.14
C VAL A 214 32.70 32.52 -10.40
N GLN A 215 32.23 31.61 -9.55
CA GLN A 215 32.27 30.17 -9.83
C GLN A 215 31.12 29.82 -10.80
N ARG A 216 31.45 29.44 -12.04
CA ARG A 216 30.50 29.11 -13.13
C ARG A 216 29.63 27.86 -12.84
N LYS A 217 28.71 27.98 -11.88
CA LYS A 217 27.78 26.93 -11.46
C LYS A 217 26.47 27.49 -10.90
N MET A 218 25.42 26.69 -10.96
CA MET A 218 24.24 26.84 -10.11
C MET A 218 24.51 26.22 -8.74
N GLY A 219 24.08 26.90 -7.68
CA GLY A 219 24.09 26.35 -6.32
C GLY A 219 23.08 25.23 -6.16
N ASP A 220 23.42 24.27 -5.32
CA ASP A 220 22.60 23.12 -4.90
C ASP A 220 21.59 23.52 -3.81
N TYR A 221 20.93 24.69 -3.94
CA TYR A 221 19.88 25.10 -2.99
C TYR A 221 18.56 24.46 -3.39
N ILE A 222 18.44 23.17 -3.09
CA ILE A 222 17.28 22.34 -3.37
C ILE A 222 17.05 21.32 -2.25
N ASP A 223 15.81 21.21 -1.77
CA ASP A 223 15.41 20.34 -0.67
C ASP A 223 13.91 20.04 -0.74
N ILE A 224 13.49 18.97 -0.08
CA ILE A 224 12.11 18.51 0.00
C ILE A 224 11.78 18.01 1.41
N VAL A 225 10.64 18.42 1.94
CA VAL A 225 10.07 17.89 3.19
C VAL A 225 8.63 17.48 2.92
N SER A 226 8.27 16.27 3.35
CA SER A 226 6.95 15.71 3.09
C SER A 226 6.09 15.68 4.35
N ASP A 227 4.84 16.10 4.24
CA ASP A 227 3.78 15.86 5.22
C ASP A 227 2.81 14.80 4.67
N ASN A 228 1.81 14.38 5.46
CA ASN A 228 0.84 13.39 4.99
C ASN A 228 0.05 13.88 3.76
N GLN A 229 -0.09 15.20 3.59
CA GLN A 229 -0.89 15.82 2.53
C GLN A 229 -0.14 16.07 1.21
N GLY A 230 1.19 16.06 1.25
CA GLY A 230 2.01 16.33 0.08
C GLY A 230 3.45 16.66 0.42
N ALA A 231 4.16 17.19 -0.56
CA ALA A 231 5.56 17.58 -0.42
C ALA A 231 5.75 19.09 -0.55
N HIS A 232 6.62 19.60 0.30
CA HIS A 232 7.06 20.98 0.38
C HIS A 232 8.48 21.06 -0.18
N ILE A 233 8.64 21.79 -1.27
CA ILE A 233 9.86 21.79 -2.07
C ILE A 233 10.43 23.20 -2.05
N ALA A 234 11.73 23.31 -1.77
CA ALA A 234 12.52 24.49 -2.05
C ALA A 234 13.50 24.16 -3.18
N TYR A 235 13.64 25.01 -4.19
CA TYR A 235 14.56 24.75 -5.31
C TYR A 235 15.10 26.04 -5.92
N THR A 236 16.30 25.96 -6.51
CA THR A 236 16.90 27.08 -7.23
C THR A 236 16.41 27.10 -8.67
N ALA A 237 16.00 28.28 -9.14
CA ALA A 237 15.73 28.52 -10.55
C ALA A 237 16.14 29.94 -10.94
N THR A 238 16.10 30.23 -12.24
CA THR A 238 16.62 31.49 -12.81
C THR A 238 15.56 32.30 -13.55
N PHE A 239 14.30 32.24 -13.11
CA PHE A 239 13.19 32.94 -13.78
C PHE A 239 13.41 34.47 -13.87
N THR A 240 14.20 35.05 -12.98
CA THR A 240 14.55 36.49 -12.97
C THR A 240 15.88 36.81 -13.67
N GLY A 241 16.61 35.79 -14.14
CA GLY A 241 17.99 35.90 -14.63
C GLY A 241 19.07 35.80 -13.55
N GLY A 242 18.69 35.85 -12.26
CA GLY A 242 19.56 35.50 -11.11
C GLY A 242 19.22 34.12 -10.54
N GLN A 243 20.05 33.58 -9.64
CA GLN A 243 19.73 32.33 -8.93
C GLN A 243 18.89 32.63 -7.69
N ASP A 244 17.58 32.41 -7.80
CA ASP A 244 16.62 32.62 -6.71
C ASP A 244 16.10 31.28 -6.19
N VAL A 245 15.73 31.24 -4.90
CA VAL A 245 15.10 30.07 -4.28
C VAL A 245 13.58 30.23 -4.33
N TYR A 246 12.91 29.24 -4.93
CA TYR A 246 11.46 29.16 -5.04
C TYR A 246 10.91 28.07 -4.14
N TYR A 247 9.66 28.23 -3.74
CA TYR A 247 8.91 27.27 -2.96
C TYR A 247 7.72 26.75 -3.74
N LEU A 248 7.47 25.44 -3.66
CA LEU A 248 6.30 24.78 -4.22
C LEU A 248 5.73 23.77 -3.21
N ARG A 249 4.40 23.63 -3.18
CA ARG A 249 3.72 22.51 -2.51
C ARG A 249 3.04 21.65 -3.56
N VAL A 250 3.38 20.38 -3.63
CA VAL A 250 2.75 19.40 -4.53
C VAL A 250 1.91 18.41 -3.73
N LYS A 251 0.78 18.00 -4.31
CA LYS A 251 -0.11 16.99 -3.74
C LYS A 251 -0.14 15.76 -4.65
N PRO A 252 0.18 14.56 -4.15
CA PRO A 252 0.03 13.32 -4.92
C PRO A 252 -1.41 13.13 -5.39
N ALA A 253 -1.62 12.67 -6.62
CA ALA A 253 -2.96 12.39 -7.12
C ALA A 253 -3.68 11.27 -6.35
N ALA A 254 -2.92 10.33 -5.76
CA ALA A 254 -3.44 9.28 -4.89
C ALA A 254 -3.72 9.74 -3.44
N TYR A 255 -3.58 11.03 -3.11
CA TYR A 255 -3.81 11.55 -1.76
C TYR A 255 -5.29 11.53 -1.31
N GLU A 256 -6.24 11.35 -2.23
CA GLU A 256 -7.63 11.07 -1.82
C GLU A 256 -7.75 9.61 -1.38
N GLU A 257 -7.16 9.31 -0.21
CA GLU A 257 -7.49 8.09 0.50
C GLU A 257 -8.98 8.07 0.81
N ASN A 258 -9.59 6.92 0.56
CA ASN A 258 -10.98 6.71 0.89
C ASN A 258 -11.14 6.83 2.42
N PRO A 259 -11.90 7.82 2.95
CA PRO A 259 -12.07 7.99 4.40
C PRO A 259 -12.86 6.83 5.04
N TYR A 260 -13.49 5.98 4.22
CA TYR A 260 -14.19 4.76 4.64
C TYR A 260 -13.30 3.51 4.52
N PHE A 261 -12.08 3.65 4.01
CA PHE A 261 -11.17 2.54 3.71
C PHE A 261 -9.71 3.03 3.74
N PRO A 262 -8.99 2.89 4.87
CA PRO A 262 -7.64 3.44 5.01
C PRO A 262 -6.60 2.52 4.37
N GLY A 263 -6.66 2.45 3.03
CA GLY A 263 -5.90 1.51 2.21
C GLY A 263 -4.38 1.64 2.29
N HIS A 264 -3.85 2.76 2.80
CA HIS A 264 -2.41 2.91 3.03
C HIS A 264 -1.86 2.05 4.18
N HIS A 265 -2.76 1.50 5.02
CA HIS A 265 -2.42 0.58 6.11
C HIS A 265 -2.47 -0.90 5.72
N LEU A 266 -2.97 -1.24 4.52
CA LEU A 266 -3.31 -2.61 4.14
C LEU A 266 -2.57 -3.04 2.87
N ASP A 267 -1.71 -4.06 2.99
CA ASP A 267 -0.90 -4.58 1.88
C ASP A 267 -1.72 -5.51 0.97
N SER A 268 -1.41 -5.52 -0.33
CA SER A 268 -2.06 -6.38 -1.35
C SER A 268 -3.56 -6.15 -1.59
N ILE A 269 -4.10 -5.00 -1.18
CA ILE A 269 -5.49 -4.63 -1.46
C ILE A 269 -5.63 -3.88 -2.78
N TRP A 270 -6.75 -4.15 -3.45
CA TRP A 270 -7.12 -3.64 -4.77
C TRP A 270 -8.29 -2.66 -4.67
N HIS A 271 -8.19 -1.51 -5.33
CA HIS A 271 -9.20 -0.45 -5.28
C HIS A 271 -9.37 0.25 -6.64
N HIS A 272 -10.55 0.79 -6.96
CA HIS A 272 -10.82 1.72 -8.05
C HIS A 272 -10.93 3.16 -7.53
N PRO A 273 -10.03 4.09 -7.90
CA PRO A 273 -9.92 5.41 -7.29
C PRO A 273 -11.19 6.29 -7.43
N GLN A 274 -12.07 5.99 -8.37
CA GLN A 274 -13.30 6.77 -8.61
C GLN A 274 -14.55 6.21 -7.89
N VAL A 275 -14.43 5.11 -7.13
CA VAL A 275 -15.55 4.51 -6.39
C VAL A 275 -15.33 4.70 -4.89
N PRO A 276 -16.05 5.64 -4.25
CA PRO A 276 -15.79 6.04 -2.87
C PRO A 276 -16.09 4.97 -1.81
N ARG A 277 -16.87 3.93 -2.12
CA ARG A 277 -17.28 2.88 -1.17
C ARG A 277 -17.20 1.48 -1.77
N GLN A 278 -16.09 1.20 -2.42
CA GLN A 278 -15.73 -0.16 -2.79
C GLN A 278 -14.99 -0.85 -1.65
N GLY A 279 -15.15 -2.17 -1.57
CA GLY A 279 -14.14 -3.05 -1.00
C GLY A 279 -14.02 -4.25 -1.92
N LEU A 280 -12.83 -4.44 -2.52
CA LEU A 280 -12.41 -5.77 -2.94
C LEU A 280 -11.36 -6.22 -1.93
N PHE A 281 -11.74 -7.16 -1.07
CA PHE A 281 -10.75 -7.90 -0.30
C PHE A 281 -10.34 -9.10 -1.12
N SER A 282 -9.06 -9.18 -1.47
CA SER A 282 -8.49 -10.39 -2.06
C SER A 282 -7.61 -11.04 -1.00
N ARG A 283 -8.00 -12.23 -0.55
CA ARG A 283 -7.26 -13.06 0.40
C ARG A 283 -6.72 -14.28 -0.30
N THR A 284 -5.42 -14.57 -0.17
CA THR A 284 -4.80 -15.77 -0.75
C THR A 284 -4.44 -16.77 0.36
N LEU A 285 -4.61 -18.06 0.06
CA LEU A 285 -4.14 -19.29 0.74
C LEU A 285 -5.15 -20.05 1.62
N VAL A 286 -5.86 -20.99 0.99
CA VAL A 286 -6.19 -22.29 1.60
C VAL A 286 -5.39 -23.37 0.87
N ALA A 287 -4.75 -24.28 1.62
CA ALA A 287 -4.26 -25.55 1.10
C ALA A 287 -5.48 -26.49 0.99
N ASN A 288 -5.79 -26.98 -0.20
CA ASN A 288 -6.82 -28.02 -0.36
C ASN A 288 -6.40 -29.28 0.45
N PRO A 289 -7.09 -29.62 1.56
CA PRO A 289 -6.70 -30.74 2.42
C PRO A 289 -6.99 -32.11 1.79
N ASP A 290 -7.79 -32.14 0.71
CA ASP A 290 -8.26 -33.35 0.06
C ASP A 290 -7.41 -33.76 -1.16
N GLU A 291 -6.43 -32.95 -1.54
CA GLU A 291 -5.53 -33.23 -2.65
C GLU A 291 -4.11 -33.61 -2.21
N ALA A 292 -3.51 -34.56 -2.93
CA ALA A 292 -2.16 -35.07 -2.68
C ALA A 292 -1.06 -34.01 -2.88
N GLU A 293 -1.38 -32.92 -3.60
CA GLU A 293 -0.57 -31.71 -3.69
C GLU A 293 -1.38 -30.51 -3.18
N PRO A 294 -0.86 -29.71 -2.23
CA PRO A 294 -1.57 -28.54 -1.73
C PRO A 294 -1.84 -27.53 -2.86
N GLN A 295 -3.10 -27.33 -3.24
CA GLN A 295 -3.50 -26.25 -4.14
C GLN A 295 -3.82 -24.96 -3.36
N LEU A 296 -3.59 -23.81 -3.98
CA LEU A 296 -3.83 -22.47 -3.43
C LEU A 296 -5.22 -21.97 -3.83
N ILE A 297 -6.10 -21.75 -2.85
CA ILE A 297 -7.42 -21.11 -3.07
C ILE A 297 -7.37 -19.65 -2.58
N GLN A 298 -7.88 -18.73 -3.40
CA GLN A 298 -8.04 -17.30 -3.15
C GLN A 298 -9.52 -17.00 -2.91
N TYR A 299 -9.85 -16.32 -1.82
CA TYR A 299 -11.20 -15.83 -1.54
C TYR A 299 -11.22 -14.34 -1.80
N GLU A 300 -12.21 -13.89 -2.57
CA GLU A 300 -12.41 -12.47 -2.83
C GLU A 300 -13.83 -12.06 -2.49
N ALA A 301 -13.96 -10.96 -1.75
CA ALA A 301 -15.23 -10.38 -1.38
C ALA A 301 -15.41 -9.06 -2.11
N VAL A 302 -16.52 -8.92 -2.84
CA VAL A 302 -16.93 -7.70 -3.56
C VAL A 302 -18.22 -7.19 -2.96
N PHE A 303 -18.33 -5.88 -2.69
CA PHE A 303 -19.57 -5.28 -2.17
C PHE A 303 -20.33 -4.46 -3.21
N THR A 304 -21.64 -4.58 -3.23
CA THR A 304 -22.57 -3.79 -4.05
C THR A 304 -23.85 -3.42 -3.32
N GLU A 305 -24.63 -2.45 -3.81
CA GLU A 305 -26.07 -2.36 -3.53
C GLU A 305 -26.89 -3.01 -4.65
N THR A 306 -28.08 -3.54 -4.31
CA THR A 306 -29.15 -3.87 -5.27
C THR A 306 -29.91 -2.61 -5.71
N PRO A 307 -30.73 -2.64 -6.78
CA PRO A 307 -31.58 -1.50 -7.17
C PRO A 307 -32.53 -0.97 -6.08
N THR A 308 -32.75 -1.73 -5.00
CA THR A 308 -33.57 -1.36 -3.85
C THR A 308 -32.76 -0.83 -2.66
N GLY A 309 -31.43 -0.72 -2.79
CA GLY A 309 -30.53 -0.07 -1.82
C GLY A 309 -29.97 -0.98 -0.71
N GLN A 310 -30.09 -2.31 -0.83
CA GLN A 310 -29.49 -3.23 0.15
C GLN A 310 -28.08 -3.67 -0.25
N PRO A 311 -27.08 -3.56 0.65
CA PRO A 311 -25.74 -4.07 0.41
C PRO A 311 -25.74 -5.60 0.19
N THR A 312 -24.92 -6.07 -0.73
CA THR A 312 -24.78 -7.44 -1.20
C THR A 312 -23.30 -7.73 -1.34
N TRP A 313 -22.85 -8.87 -0.81
CA TRP A 313 -21.53 -9.40 -1.11
C TRP A 313 -21.61 -10.41 -2.25
N PHE A 314 -20.55 -10.45 -3.04
CA PHE A 314 -20.20 -11.62 -3.82
C PHE A 314 -19.01 -12.30 -3.18
N VAL A 315 -19.16 -13.59 -2.90
CA VAL A 315 -18.04 -14.46 -2.56
C VAL A 315 -17.53 -15.06 -3.85
N LEU A 316 -16.24 -14.88 -4.09
CA LEU A 316 -15.52 -15.38 -5.25
C LEU A 316 -14.43 -16.33 -4.75
N GLU A 317 -14.48 -17.58 -5.21
CA GLU A 317 -13.42 -18.56 -4.95
C GLU A 317 -12.58 -18.72 -6.22
N ALA A 318 -11.33 -18.30 -6.18
CA ALA A 318 -10.44 -18.30 -7.33
C ALA A 318 -9.16 -19.11 -7.05
N ALA A 319 -8.69 -19.89 -8.02
CA ALA A 319 -7.29 -20.32 -8.04
C ALA A 319 -6.44 -19.25 -8.75
N GLN A 320 -5.17 -19.11 -8.39
CA GLN A 320 -4.24 -18.33 -9.22
C GLN A 320 -3.90 -19.14 -10.48
N PRO A 321 -4.11 -18.60 -11.70
CA PRO A 321 -3.69 -19.29 -12.90
C PRO A 321 -2.15 -19.44 -12.88
N LYS A 322 -1.66 -20.67 -13.03
CA LYS A 322 -0.22 -20.96 -13.06
C LYS A 322 0.43 -20.49 -14.36
N GLU A 323 -0.33 -20.44 -15.46
CA GLU A 323 0.16 -20.17 -16.81
C GLU A 323 -0.70 -19.15 -17.60
N ASP A 324 -1.99 -18.99 -17.25
CA ASP A 324 -2.93 -18.12 -17.97
C ASP A 324 -3.03 -16.68 -17.44
N ASP A 325 -3.43 -15.76 -18.32
CA ASP A 325 -3.64 -14.33 -18.00
C ASP A 325 -5.03 -14.02 -17.40
N GLN A 326 -5.90 -15.02 -17.32
CA GLN A 326 -7.25 -14.89 -16.78
C GLN A 326 -7.71 -16.13 -16.02
N VAL A 327 -8.65 -15.95 -15.10
CA VAL A 327 -9.32 -17.03 -14.36
C VAL A 327 -10.81 -16.71 -14.24
N VAL A 328 -11.66 -17.74 -14.26
CA VAL A 328 -13.12 -17.64 -14.16
C VAL A 328 -13.60 -18.38 -12.92
N PHE A 329 -14.57 -17.82 -12.20
CA PHE A 329 -15.12 -18.39 -10.97
C PHE A 329 -16.61 -18.01 -10.76
N PRO A 330 -17.38 -18.80 -9.99
CA PRO A 330 -18.78 -18.50 -9.71
C PRO A 330 -18.96 -17.27 -8.81
N ILE A 331 -20.06 -16.56 -9.03
CA ILE A 331 -20.53 -15.45 -8.20
C ILE A 331 -21.59 -15.98 -7.25
N LEU A 332 -21.29 -16.06 -5.96
CA LEU A 332 -22.25 -16.47 -4.92
C LEU A 332 -23.02 -15.26 -4.36
N TYR A 333 -24.33 -15.41 -4.19
CA TYR A 333 -25.26 -14.37 -3.72
C TYR A 333 -26.13 -14.89 -2.57
N PRO A 334 -26.27 -14.15 -1.45
CA PRO A 334 -27.10 -14.56 -0.33
C PRO A 334 -28.59 -14.45 -0.61
N THR A 335 -29.31 -15.56 -0.46
CA THR A 335 -30.74 -15.66 -0.84
C THR A 335 -31.67 -15.17 0.26
N GLY A 336 -31.26 -15.27 1.53
CA GLY A 336 -32.13 -15.03 2.69
C GLY A 336 -33.14 -16.15 2.95
N ASP A 337 -33.15 -17.20 2.13
CA ASP A 337 -33.96 -18.39 2.35
C ASP A 337 -33.19 -19.36 3.27
N LEU A 338 -33.64 -19.46 4.52
CA LEU A 338 -33.05 -20.29 5.55
C LEU A 338 -33.76 -21.66 5.68
N SER A 339 -34.72 -21.97 4.81
CA SER A 339 -35.54 -23.18 4.92
C SER A 339 -34.84 -24.46 4.47
N SER A 340 -33.78 -24.35 3.65
CA SER A 340 -32.93 -25.46 3.21
C SER A 340 -31.56 -25.37 3.91
N HIS A 341 -31.22 -26.39 4.70
CA HIS A 341 -30.00 -26.43 5.54
C HIS A 341 -28.67 -26.54 4.76
N SER A 342 -28.58 -26.15 3.48
CA SER A 342 -27.33 -26.32 2.72
C SER A 342 -26.77 -25.10 2.01
N ALA A 343 -27.50 -24.00 1.76
CA ALA A 343 -26.85 -22.77 1.37
C ALA A 343 -27.73 -21.53 1.54
N ALA A 344 -27.41 -20.67 2.50
CA ALA A 344 -27.86 -19.28 2.53
C ALA A 344 -27.29 -18.45 1.34
N LEU A 345 -26.78 -19.10 0.29
CA LEU A 345 -26.06 -18.59 -0.86
C LEU A 345 -26.50 -19.32 -2.14
N SER A 346 -26.53 -18.65 -3.28
CA SER A 346 -26.77 -19.24 -4.60
C SER A 346 -25.90 -18.61 -5.67
N ILE A 347 -25.45 -19.41 -6.65
CA ILE A 347 -24.68 -18.94 -7.78
C ILE A 347 -25.59 -18.16 -8.72
N ILE A 348 -25.21 -16.92 -9.05
CA ILE A 348 -25.99 -16.01 -9.92
C ILE A 348 -25.28 -15.60 -11.21
N GLY A 349 -24.03 -16.04 -11.41
CA GLY A 349 -23.23 -15.70 -12.59
C GLY A 349 -21.79 -16.16 -12.48
N LEU A 350 -20.95 -15.73 -13.42
CA LEU A 350 -19.50 -15.96 -13.42
C LEU A 350 -18.75 -14.63 -13.40
N ALA A 351 -17.61 -14.63 -12.72
CA ALA A 351 -16.68 -13.53 -12.73
C ALA A 351 -15.34 -13.95 -13.35
N THR A 352 -14.82 -13.12 -14.25
CA THR A 352 -13.51 -13.29 -14.87
C THR A 352 -12.55 -12.26 -14.28
N LYS A 353 -11.43 -12.75 -13.75
CA LYS A 353 -10.29 -11.96 -13.29
C LYS A 353 -9.17 -12.04 -14.33
N SER A 354 -8.62 -10.90 -14.74
CA SER A 354 -7.53 -10.88 -15.73
C SER A 354 -6.46 -9.83 -15.43
N ARG A 355 -5.26 -10.04 -16.00
CA ARG A 355 -4.21 -9.01 -16.09
C ARG A 355 -4.67 -7.87 -17.00
N VAL A 356 -4.03 -6.71 -16.84
CA VAL A 356 -4.30 -5.51 -17.64
C VAL A 356 -3.09 -5.19 -18.50
N TYR A 357 -3.34 -4.93 -19.77
CA TYR A 357 -2.32 -4.56 -20.76
C TYR A 357 -2.64 -3.17 -21.31
N ASP A 358 -1.61 -2.39 -21.65
CA ASP A 358 -1.77 -1.10 -22.28
C ASP A 358 -2.06 -1.22 -23.80
N ALA A 359 -2.15 -0.09 -24.49
CA ALA A 359 -2.45 -0.06 -25.92
C ALA A 359 -1.31 -0.62 -26.79
N GLN A 360 -0.12 -0.80 -26.23
CA GLN A 360 1.07 -1.33 -26.87
C GLN A 360 1.22 -2.85 -26.61
N GLY A 361 0.35 -3.42 -25.77
CA GLY A 361 0.38 -4.83 -25.39
C GLY A 361 1.33 -5.13 -24.23
N GLU A 362 1.84 -4.10 -23.56
CA GLU A 362 2.71 -4.26 -22.40
C GLU A 362 1.88 -4.43 -21.13
N LEU A 363 2.34 -5.31 -20.22
CA LEU A 363 1.66 -5.57 -18.96
C LEU A 363 1.67 -4.29 -18.12
N VAL A 364 0.49 -3.85 -17.68
CA VAL A 364 0.38 -2.77 -16.71
C VAL A 364 0.50 -3.40 -15.32
N PRO A 365 1.64 -3.24 -14.62
CA PRO A 365 1.84 -3.85 -13.31
C PRO A 365 0.83 -3.29 -12.31
N ASN A 366 0.51 -4.08 -11.28
CA ASN A 366 -0.34 -3.63 -10.17
C ASN A 366 -1.73 -3.14 -10.64
N ARG A 367 -2.22 -3.75 -11.73
CA ARG A 367 -3.58 -3.57 -12.28
C ARG A 367 -4.24 -4.93 -12.48
N MET A 368 -5.53 -4.98 -12.18
CA MET A 368 -6.33 -6.19 -12.31
C MET A 368 -7.71 -5.83 -12.79
N LYS A 369 -8.23 -6.57 -13.77
CA LYS A 369 -9.57 -6.36 -14.29
C LYS A 369 -10.48 -7.48 -13.83
N TYR A 370 -11.68 -7.11 -13.40
CA TYR A 370 -12.77 -8.02 -13.14
C TYR A 370 -13.91 -7.76 -14.13
N VAL A 371 -14.53 -8.84 -14.60
CA VAL A 371 -15.76 -8.84 -15.38
C VAL A 371 -16.75 -9.73 -14.66
N PHE A 372 -17.93 -9.23 -14.34
CA PHE A 372 -19.01 -9.96 -13.68
C PHE A 372 -20.15 -10.13 -14.67
N ASP A 373 -20.49 -11.37 -14.98
CA ASP A 373 -21.46 -11.76 -16.01
C ASP A 373 -22.55 -12.64 -15.39
N MET A 374 -23.73 -12.03 -15.18
CA MET A 374 -24.95 -12.63 -14.63
C MET A 374 -26.03 -12.73 -15.71
N THR A 375 -25.61 -12.87 -16.97
CA THR A 375 -26.52 -12.97 -18.13
C THR A 375 -26.93 -14.41 -18.42
N GLU A 376 -27.93 -14.59 -19.28
CA GLU A 376 -28.33 -15.93 -19.74
C GLU A 376 -27.22 -16.62 -20.55
N GLU A 377 -26.28 -15.87 -21.13
CA GLU A 377 -25.17 -16.43 -21.91
C GLU A 377 -24.25 -17.33 -21.07
N ARG A 378 -24.17 -17.08 -19.75
CA ARG A 378 -23.38 -17.88 -18.81
C ARG A 378 -24.15 -19.01 -18.15
N PHE A 379 -25.46 -19.13 -18.37
CA PHE A 379 -26.30 -20.11 -17.68
C PHE A 379 -25.78 -21.55 -17.83
N ALA A 380 -25.45 -21.97 -19.05
CA ALA A 380 -24.98 -23.32 -19.31
C ALA A 380 -23.61 -23.62 -18.66
N GLU A 381 -22.71 -22.64 -18.70
CA GLU A 381 -21.37 -22.73 -18.08
C GLU A 381 -21.47 -22.77 -16.55
N VAL A 382 -22.37 -21.97 -15.96
CA VAL A 382 -22.68 -22.00 -14.52
C VAL A 382 -23.26 -23.35 -14.12
N ALA A 383 -24.23 -23.87 -14.88
CA ALA A 383 -24.86 -25.16 -14.58
C ALA A 383 -23.84 -26.32 -14.67
N GLU A 384 -22.87 -26.23 -15.57
CA GLU A 384 -21.78 -27.20 -15.67
C GLU A 384 -20.78 -27.06 -14.51
N LEU A 385 -20.36 -25.84 -14.18
CA LEU A 385 -19.43 -25.55 -13.07
C LEU A 385 -20.02 -25.89 -11.69
N ALA A 386 -21.32 -25.70 -11.50
CA ALA A 386 -22.00 -25.99 -10.24
C ALA A 386 -22.15 -27.49 -9.97
N GLY A 387 -22.07 -28.37 -10.98
CA GLY A 387 -22.16 -29.82 -10.81
C GLY A 387 -23.37 -30.27 -9.96
N GLU A 388 -23.15 -31.17 -9.00
CA GLU A 388 -24.15 -31.64 -8.01
C GLU A 388 -24.18 -30.78 -6.73
N THR A 389 -23.65 -29.55 -6.76
CA THR A 389 -23.63 -28.70 -5.55
C THR A 389 -25.01 -28.11 -5.24
N ASP A 390 -25.33 -27.96 -3.96
CA ASP A 390 -26.57 -27.32 -3.48
C ASP A 390 -26.60 -25.79 -3.69
N TYR A 391 -25.54 -25.20 -4.27
CA TYR A 391 -25.39 -23.76 -4.45
C TYR A 391 -26.03 -23.23 -5.74
N PHE A 392 -26.60 -24.08 -6.60
CA PHE A 392 -27.19 -23.62 -7.86
C PHE A 392 -28.65 -24.03 -7.99
N ASP A 393 -29.52 -23.01 -7.96
CA ASP A 393 -30.93 -23.14 -8.31
C ASP A 393 -31.18 -22.43 -9.66
N PRO A 394 -31.54 -23.18 -10.73
CA PRO A 394 -31.87 -22.62 -12.04
C PRO A 394 -32.98 -21.57 -12.05
N ASP A 395 -33.97 -21.71 -11.16
CA ASP A 395 -35.10 -20.79 -11.05
C ASP A 395 -34.64 -19.54 -10.29
N PHE A 396 -33.84 -19.69 -9.24
CA PHE A 396 -33.22 -18.55 -8.55
C PHE A 396 -32.29 -17.76 -9.49
N TYR A 397 -31.44 -18.43 -10.26
CA TYR A 397 -30.51 -17.78 -11.21
C TYR A 397 -31.25 -16.83 -12.16
N ARG A 398 -32.41 -17.21 -12.68
CA ARG A 398 -33.17 -16.37 -13.63
C ARG A 398 -34.01 -15.28 -12.98
N ASN A 399 -34.28 -15.40 -11.68
CA ASN A 399 -35.13 -14.47 -10.93
C ASN A 399 -34.33 -13.58 -9.95
N ASN A 400 -33.01 -13.72 -9.90
CA ASN A 400 -32.17 -12.91 -9.02
C ASN A 400 -32.13 -11.43 -9.46
N PRO A 401 -31.85 -10.49 -8.54
CA PRO A 401 -31.87 -9.05 -8.82
C PRO A 401 -30.85 -8.57 -9.87
N PHE A 402 -29.83 -9.36 -10.17
CA PHE A 402 -28.75 -9.06 -11.12
C PHE A 402 -28.85 -9.85 -12.42
N TYR A 403 -29.89 -10.66 -12.62
CA TYR A 403 -30.08 -11.37 -13.87
C TYR A 403 -30.08 -10.38 -15.04
N THR A 404 -29.38 -10.74 -16.14
CA THR A 404 -29.08 -9.89 -17.33
C THR A 404 -28.01 -8.81 -17.16
N GLN A 405 -27.34 -8.71 -16.00
CA GLN A 405 -26.28 -7.73 -15.79
C GLN A 405 -24.90 -8.23 -16.25
N LEU A 406 -24.18 -7.38 -16.98
CA LEU A 406 -22.76 -7.52 -17.31
C LEU A 406 -22.02 -6.25 -16.87
N LYS A 407 -21.01 -6.39 -16.00
CA LYS A 407 -20.25 -5.27 -15.43
C LYS A 407 -18.76 -5.55 -15.44
N SER A 408 -17.93 -4.51 -15.43
CA SER A 408 -16.48 -4.67 -15.29
C SER A 408 -15.84 -3.54 -14.49
N ILE A 409 -14.73 -3.84 -13.80
CA ILE A 409 -13.94 -2.88 -13.04
C ILE A 409 -12.44 -3.16 -13.24
N THR A 410 -11.65 -2.10 -13.28
CA THR A 410 -10.19 -2.20 -13.22
C THR A 410 -9.72 -1.67 -11.89
N LEU A 411 -9.06 -2.52 -11.12
CA LEU A 411 -8.54 -2.22 -9.81
C LEU A 411 -7.05 -1.92 -9.88
N HIS A 412 -6.63 -1.10 -8.93
CA HIS A 412 -5.27 -0.64 -8.70
C HIS A 412 -4.80 -1.26 -7.40
N GLN A 413 -3.62 -1.87 -7.39
CA GLN A 413 -3.01 -2.32 -6.14
C GLN A 413 -2.52 -1.11 -5.36
N LEU A 414 -2.87 -1.04 -4.08
CA LEU A 414 -2.43 0.04 -3.18
C LEU A 414 -0.95 -0.10 -2.82
N VAL A 415 -0.54 -1.32 -2.45
CA VAL A 415 0.84 -1.67 -2.05
C VAL A 415 1.12 -3.12 -2.40
N ALA A 416 2.28 -3.41 -2.99
CA ALA A 416 2.71 -4.78 -3.29
C ALA A 416 3.31 -5.47 -2.05
N SER A 417 2.76 -6.62 -1.64
CA SER A 417 3.36 -7.42 -0.56
C SER A 417 4.72 -7.99 -0.98
N GLN A 418 5.68 -7.91 -0.07
CA GLN A 418 7.06 -8.36 -0.26
C GLN A 418 7.41 -9.64 0.48
N GLN A 419 6.44 -10.34 1.08
CA GLN A 419 6.74 -11.63 1.70
C GLN A 419 7.01 -12.68 0.61
N PRO A 420 8.07 -13.50 0.72
CA PRO A 420 8.27 -14.67 -0.12
C PRO A 420 6.98 -15.50 -0.19
N ARG A 421 6.69 -16.13 -1.33
CA ARG A 421 5.48 -16.94 -1.52
C ARG A 421 5.38 -18.08 -0.48
N GLU A 422 6.51 -18.53 0.07
CA GLU A 422 6.55 -19.52 1.16
C GLU A 422 6.36 -18.93 2.56
N ALA A 423 6.52 -17.61 2.71
CA ALA A 423 6.30 -16.86 3.96
C ALA A 423 4.91 -16.22 4.03
N ALA A 424 4.28 -15.99 2.87
CA ALA A 424 2.87 -15.68 2.75
C ALA A 424 2.07 -16.98 2.89
N CYS A 425 1.76 -17.38 4.13
CA CYS A 425 0.94 -18.56 4.38
C CYS A 425 -0.02 -18.36 5.55
N GLU A 426 -1.16 -19.02 5.39
CA GLU A 426 -2.22 -19.25 6.38
C GLU A 426 -3.10 -18.04 6.73
N LEU A 427 -4.04 -17.83 5.81
CA LEU A 427 -5.16 -16.93 5.95
C LEU A 427 -6.41 -17.80 5.61
N GLN A 428 -6.89 -18.61 6.56
CA GLN A 428 -8.15 -19.36 6.48
C GLN A 428 -9.40 -18.46 6.60
N GLY A 429 -10.28 -18.55 5.61
CA GLY A 429 -11.70 -18.26 5.75
C GLY A 429 -12.45 -19.58 5.98
N LEU A 430 -13.30 -19.62 6.99
CA LEU A 430 -14.42 -20.56 7.08
C LEU A 430 -15.67 -19.71 7.31
N PRO A 431 -16.80 -19.99 6.62
CA PRO A 431 -18.09 -19.54 7.11
C PRO A 431 -18.25 -20.13 8.53
N LEU A 432 -18.22 -19.28 9.55
CA LEU A 432 -18.62 -19.68 10.88
C LEU A 432 -20.15 -19.77 10.87
N LEU A 433 -20.65 -21.00 10.76
CA LEU A 433 -22.04 -21.30 11.07
C LEU A 433 -22.19 -21.29 12.61
N ASN A 434 -22.11 -20.10 13.22
CA ASN A 434 -22.42 -19.93 14.64
C ASN A 434 -23.86 -19.41 14.77
N SER A 435 -24.74 -20.24 15.34
CA SER A 435 -26.15 -19.90 15.55
C SER A 435 -26.39 -18.78 16.56
N GLU A 436 -25.38 -18.43 17.37
CA GLU A 436 -25.46 -17.35 18.38
C GLU A 436 -24.75 -16.05 17.94
N GLU A 437 -24.11 -16.04 16.77
CA GLU A 437 -23.39 -14.87 16.28
C GLU A 437 -24.34 -13.91 15.52
N ILE A 438 -24.05 -12.59 15.60
CA ILE A 438 -24.72 -11.57 14.77
C ILE A 438 -24.30 -11.76 13.30
N ALA A 439 -23.08 -12.26 13.08
CA ALA A 439 -22.49 -12.53 11.77
C ALA A 439 -22.47 -14.04 11.46
N GLU A 440 -22.95 -14.43 10.29
CA GLU A 440 -22.99 -15.79 9.75
C GLU A 440 -21.81 -16.07 8.80
N GLY A 441 -20.96 -15.06 8.56
CA GLY A 441 -19.68 -15.18 7.89
C GLY A 441 -18.77 -13.98 8.17
N ARG A 442 -17.46 -14.20 8.29
CA ARG A 442 -16.46 -13.14 8.54
C ARG A 442 -15.24 -13.31 7.64
N VAL A 443 -14.82 -12.20 7.03
CA VAL A 443 -13.55 -12.10 6.28
C VAL A 443 -12.66 -11.08 6.97
N SER A 444 -11.68 -11.55 7.74
CA SER A 444 -10.75 -10.71 8.49
C SER A 444 -9.33 -10.68 7.89
N VAL A 445 -8.69 -9.52 8.04
CA VAL A 445 -7.28 -9.25 7.81
C VAL A 445 -6.73 -8.69 9.12
N VAL A 446 -5.85 -9.45 9.79
CA VAL A 446 -5.17 -9.01 11.00
C VAL A 446 -3.71 -8.78 10.65
N TYR A 447 -3.08 -7.72 11.15
CA TYR A 447 -1.66 -7.43 10.95
C TYR A 447 -1.02 -6.86 12.23
N ASN A 448 0.31 -6.93 12.34
CA ASN A 448 1.03 -6.48 13.53
C ASN A 448 1.66 -5.08 13.33
N ARG A 449 1.51 -4.20 14.31
CA ARG A 449 2.07 -2.84 14.36
C ARG A 449 2.58 -2.54 15.78
N ASP A 450 3.87 -2.29 15.96
CA ASP A 450 4.46 -1.94 17.26
C ASP A 450 4.13 -2.94 18.40
N ASN A 451 4.17 -4.26 18.12
CA ASN A 451 3.70 -5.34 19.01
C ASN A 451 2.20 -5.34 19.34
N LYS A 452 1.40 -4.49 18.68
CA LYS A 452 -0.06 -4.41 18.77
C LYS A 452 -0.68 -5.06 17.54
N ASN A 453 -1.81 -5.76 17.71
CA ASN A 453 -2.53 -6.35 16.59
C ASN A 453 -3.59 -5.37 16.11
N ALA A 454 -3.56 -5.05 14.83
CA ALA A 454 -4.61 -4.31 14.14
C ALA A 454 -5.44 -5.27 13.29
N GLN A 455 -6.75 -5.11 13.29
CA GLN A 455 -7.67 -5.93 12.50
C GLN A 455 -8.52 -5.02 11.61
N PHE A 456 -8.70 -5.48 10.39
CA PHE A 456 -9.75 -5.07 9.48
C PHE A 456 -10.62 -6.30 9.21
N ALA A 457 -11.94 -6.22 9.27
CA ALA A 457 -12.78 -7.33 8.81
C ALA A 457 -14.07 -6.84 8.17
N GLY A 458 -14.61 -7.65 7.28
CA GLY A 458 -15.99 -7.54 6.83
C GLY A 458 -16.80 -8.73 7.34
N ASP A 459 -17.92 -8.44 7.99
CA ASP A 459 -18.86 -9.41 8.54
C ASP A 459 -20.14 -9.42 7.71
N PHE A 460 -20.68 -10.61 7.52
CA PHE A 460 -22.00 -10.91 7.00
C PHE A 460 -22.90 -11.40 8.10
N GLY A 461 -24.16 -10.98 8.15
CA GLY A 461 -25.19 -11.68 8.90
C GLY A 461 -26.59 -11.38 8.36
N TYR A 462 -27.60 -11.74 9.13
CA TYR A 462 -28.98 -11.27 8.92
C TYR A 462 -29.40 -10.36 10.07
N GLN A 463 -30.30 -9.42 9.77
CA GLN A 463 -30.89 -8.53 10.76
C GLN A 463 -31.61 -9.35 11.84
N LYS A 464 -31.33 -9.05 13.10
CA LYS A 464 -31.88 -9.76 14.26
C LYS A 464 -32.46 -8.77 15.27
N VAL A 465 -33.56 -9.15 15.93
CA VAL A 465 -34.19 -8.39 17.02
C VAL A 465 -34.39 -9.28 18.23
N LEU A 466 -34.39 -8.68 19.43
CA LEU A 466 -34.78 -9.39 20.64
C LEU A 466 -36.31 -9.37 20.77
N ASP A 467 -36.91 -10.53 21.01
CA ASP A 467 -38.32 -10.61 21.38
C ASP A 467 -38.55 -10.22 22.86
N GLU A 468 -39.82 -10.23 23.28
CA GLU A 468 -40.22 -9.88 24.65
C GLU A 468 -39.62 -10.79 25.73
N ALA A 469 -39.04 -11.94 25.35
CA ALA A 469 -38.36 -12.89 26.22
C ALA A 469 -36.82 -12.78 26.15
N ASN A 470 -36.28 -11.73 25.51
CA ASN A 470 -34.85 -11.57 25.22
C ASN A 470 -34.27 -12.72 24.39
N GLN A 471 -35.06 -13.39 23.56
CA GLN A 471 -34.56 -14.35 22.59
C GLN A 471 -34.31 -13.65 21.25
N LEU A 472 -33.22 -14.04 20.59
CA LEU A 472 -32.82 -13.50 19.29
C LEU A 472 -33.72 -14.07 18.19
N GLN A 473 -34.35 -13.20 17.40
CA GLN A 473 -35.21 -13.55 16.28
C GLN A 473 -34.69 -12.89 15.00
N ILE A 474 -34.68 -13.63 13.89
CA ILE A 474 -34.31 -13.08 12.58
C ILE A 474 -35.46 -12.21 12.06
N VAL A 475 -35.12 -11.03 11.55
CA VAL A 475 -36.08 -10.14 10.89
C VAL A 475 -36.27 -10.62 9.46
N LEU A 476 -37.53 -10.83 9.09
CA LEU A 476 -37.94 -11.24 7.76
C LEU A 476 -38.54 -10.05 7.01
N ASP A 477 -38.32 -10.01 5.70
CA ASP A 477 -38.99 -9.07 4.80
C ASP A 477 -40.45 -9.46 4.53
N ASP A 478 -41.16 -8.68 3.70
CA ASP A 478 -42.55 -8.93 3.33
C ASP A 478 -42.76 -10.28 2.61
N ASN A 479 -41.70 -10.89 2.10
CA ASN A 479 -41.70 -12.19 1.43
C ASN A 479 -41.33 -13.35 2.37
N GLY A 480 -41.03 -13.06 3.65
CA GLY A 480 -40.59 -14.06 4.62
C GLY A 480 -39.11 -14.44 4.52
N LEU A 481 -38.29 -13.65 3.81
CA LEU A 481 -36.85 -13.88 3.66
C LEU A 481 -36.05 -13.10 4.70
N ALA A 482 -34.99 -13.70 5.22
CA ALA A 482 -34.09 -13.03 6.16
C ALA A 482 -33.41 -11.83 5.51
N ILE A 483 -33.41 -10.68 6.19
CA ILE A 483 -32.83 -9.44 5.66
C ILE A 483 -31.32 -9.44 5.90
N PRO A 484 -30.47 -9.48 4.86
CA PRO A 484 -29.01 -9.52 5.04
C PRO A 484 -28.47 -8.18 5.56
N GLU A 485 -27.53 -8.25 6.50
CA GLU A 485 -26.79 -7.11 7.07
C GLU A 485 -25.29 -7.33 6.99
N TRP A 486 -24.52 -6.23 6.90
CA TRP A 486 -23.07 -6.29 6.77
C TRP A 486 -22.38 -5.20 7.58
N TYR A 487 -21.22 -5.54 8.12
CA TYR A 487 -20.44 -4.67 8.96
C TYR A 487 -18.99 -4.67 8.49
N VAL A 488 -18.35 -3.50 8.52
CA VAL A 488 -16.90 -3.40 8.43
C VAL A 488 -16.37 -2.99 9.79
N MET A 489 -15.37 -3.72 10.29
CA MET A 489 -14.66 -3.40 11.53
C MET A 489 -13.23 -3.00 11.21
N GLU A 490 -12.72 -2.00 11.93
CA GLU A 490 -11.31 -1.64 11.88
C GLU A 490 -10.81 -1.14 13.24
N THR A 491 -9.61 -1.56 13.62
CA THR A 491 -9.03 -1.24 14.94
C THR A 491 -7.92 -0.19 14.89
N THR A 492 -7.67 0.46 13.75
CA THR A 492 -6.55 1.41 13.54
C THR A 492 -6.83 2.82 14.06
N GLU A 493 -8.11 3.22 14.07
CA GLU A 493 -8.57 4.55 14.50
C GLU A 493 -8.98 4.59 16.00
N GLY A 494 -8.90 3.47 16.72
CA GLY A 494 -9.30 3.35 18.12
C GLY A 494 -8.22 3.74 19.14
N ASP A 495 -8.62 4.09 20.37
CA ASP A 495 -7.72 4.30 21.51
C ASP A 495 -7.01 2.97 21.86
N VAL A 496 -5.86 2.73 21.23
CA VAL A 496 -5.06 1.53 21.52
C VAL A 496 -4.40 1.68 22.89
N VAL A 497 -5.14 1.35 23.95
CA VAL A 497 -4.66 1.38 25.33
C VAL A 497 -3.44 0.48 25.44
N ASN A 498 -2.40 0.98 26.10
CA ASN A 498 -1.20 0.23 26.39
C ASN A 498 -1.54 -0.98 27.27
N ASP A 499 -0.96 -2.12 26.90
CA ASP A 499 -1.07 -3.44 27.51
C ASP A 499 -2.13 -4.35 26.88
N SER A 500 -1.65 -5.22 25.99
CA SER A 500 -2.23 -6.46 25.41
C SER A 500 -3.68 -6.50 24.90
N SER A 501 -4.50 -5.48 25.12
CA SER A 501 -5.89 -5.39 24.70
C SER A 501 -6.18 -4.10 23.92
N THR A 502 -6.81 -4.21 22.75
CA THR A 502 -7.39 -3.05 22.04
C THR A 502 -8.79 -2.84 22.60
N THR A 503 -9.06 -1.66 23.15
CA THR A 503 -10.39 -1.22 23.58
C THR A 503 -10.85 -0.12 22.62
N ASN A 504 -12.10 -0.16 22.16
CA ASN A 504 -12.72 0.79 21.21
C ASN A 504 -12.50 0.49 19.71
N VAL A 505 -12.85 -0.73 19.28
CA VAL A 505 -13.14 -1.01 17.87
C VAL A 505 -14.56 -0.55 17.58
N ARG A 506 -14.79 0.27 16.55
CA ARG A 506 -16.14 0.68 16.13
C ARG A 506 -16.57 -0.13 14.91
N TYR A 507 -17.71 -0.81 15.00
CA TYR A 507 -18.38 -1.36 13.83
C TYR A 507 -18.97 -0.21 13.01
N LYS A 508 -18.69 -0.21 11.70
CA LYS A 508 -19.27 0.74 10.75
C LYS A 508 -20.25 -0.04 9.87
N THR A 509 -21.56 0.22 9.99
CA THR A 509 -22.54 -0.27 8.99
C THR A 509 -22.26 0.44 7.67
N GLN A 510 -21.85 -0.29 6.64
CA GLN A 510 -21.75 0.29 5.31
C GLN A 510 -23.13 0.31 4.66
N GLY A 511 -23.66 1.51 4.48
CA GLY A 511 -24.60 1.76 3.39
C GLY A 511 -23.92 2.67 2.35
N GLY A 512 -24.18 2.42 1.08
CA GLY A 512 -23.65 3.20 -0.03
C GLY A 512 -23.35 2.37 -1.27
N ASN A 513 -23.69 2.95 -2.42
CA ASN A 513 -23.12 2.78 -3.76
C ASN A 513 -21.85 1.90 -3.83
N GLY A 514 -22.02 0.57 -3.78
CA GLY A 514 -20.93 -0.32 -4.15
C GLY A 514 -20.78 -0.38 -5.68
N PHE A 515 -20.01 -1.36 -6.18
CA PHE A 515 -19.56 -1.41 -7.58
C PHE A 515 -20.68 -1.23 -8.65
N PHE A 516 -21.94 -1.59 -8.35
CA PHE A 516 -23.01 -1.63 -9.34
C PHE A 516 -23.90 -0.38 -9.39
N VAL A 517 -23.78 0.54 -8.43
CA VAL A 517 -24.57 1.79 -8.42
C VAL A 517 -23.67 2.96 -8.07
N ALA A 518 -23.48 3.90 -8.98
CA ALA A 518 -23.02 5.24 -8.66
C ALA A 518 -24.26 6.13 -8.65
N ASN A 519 -24.52 6.88 -7.56
CA ASN A 519 -25.40 8.06 -7.43
C ASN A 519 -26.44 8.03 -6.25
N ALA A 520 -26.53 6.99 -5.42
CA ALA A 520 -27.30 7.05 -4.17
C ALA A 520 -26.65 7.95 -3.09
N PRO A 521 -27.44 8.63 -2.24
CA PRO A 521 -26.93 9.45 -1.14
C PRO A 521 -26.23 8.65 -0.03
N ASP A 522 -25.33 9.30 0.70
CA ASP A 522 -24.58 8.74 1.82
C ASP A 522 -25.50 8.44 3.03
N PRO A 523 -25.63 7.19 3.49
CA PRO A 523 -26.36 6.88 4.72
C PRO A 523 -25.55 7.20 5.98
N GLY A 524 -24.27 7.57 5.86
CA GLY A 524 -23.40 7.95 6.97
C GLY A 524 -22.84 6.77 7.75
N LEU A 525 -21.89 7.06 8.65
CA LEU A 525 -21.34 6.08 9.59
C LEU A 525 -22.26 5.96 10.82
N ILE A 526 -22.64 4.74 11.18
CA ILE A 526 -23.31 4.41 12.45
C ILE A 526 -22.34 3.61 13.31
N ASP A 527 -22.26 3.94 14.59
CA ASP A 527 -21.42 3.26 15.59
C ASP A 527 -22.14 2.01 16.11
N GLY A 528 -21.61 0.81 15.81
CA GLY A 528 -22.25 -0.47 16.13
C GLY A 528 -21.77 -1.17 17.42
N GLY A 529 -21.01 -0.49 18.29
CA GLY A 529 -20.58 -1.01 19.60
C GLY A 529 -19.08 -1.27 19.72
N ILE A 530 -18.65 -1.79 20.87
CA ILE A 530 -17.23 -2.00 21.23
C ILE A 530 -16.88 -3.50 21.15
N GLU A 531 -15.75 -3.80 20.51
CA GLU A 531 -15.07 -5.10 20.59
C GLU A 531 -13.72 -4.94 21.31
N GLN A 532 -13.46 -5.84 22.26
CA GLN A 532 -12.17 -5.94 22.95
C GLN A 532 -11.32 -7.02 22.30
N VAL A 533 -10.10 -6.68 21.88
CA VAL A 533 -9.18 -7.65 21.25
C VAL A 533 -8.00 -7.87 22.18
N THR A 534 -7.90 -9.04 22.82
CA THR A 534 -6.86 -9.38 23.80
C THR A 534 -5.88 -10.39 23.25
N ARG A 535 -4.58 -10.10 23.33
CA ARG A 535 -3.55 -11.07 22.92
C ARG A 535 -3.37 -12.16 23.97
N ILE A 536 -3.68 -13.40 23.61
CA ILE A 536 -3.50 -14.56 24.48
C ILE A 536 -2.04 -15.03 24.43
N ASN A 537 -1.46 -15.13 23.24
CA ASN A 537 -0.05 -15.48 23.07
C ASN A 537 0.51 -14.95 21.74
N ALA A 538 1.79 -15.27 21.47
CA ALA A 538 2.45 -14.90 20.23
C ALA A 538 1.66 -15.35 19.00
N SER A 539 0.92 -16.46 19.16
CA SER A 539 0.14 -17.11 18.14
C SER A 539 -1.38 -17.08 18.33
N GLN A 540 -1.98 -16.25 19.20
CA GLN A 540 -3.44 -16.21 19.41
C GLN A 540 -3.91 -14.87 19.98
N ILE A 541 -5.06 -14.38 19.52
CA ILE A 541 -5.84 -13.29 20.10
C ILE A 541 -7.26 -13.77 20.39
N GLU A 542 -7.88 -13.21 21.41
CA GLU A 542 -9.29 -13.37 21.71
C GLU A 542 -10.02 -12.07 21.45
N THR A 543 -11.15 -12.13 20.76
CA THR A 543 -12.07 -11.00 20.68
C THR A 543 -13.26 -11.22 21.61
N THR A 544 -13.72 -10.14 22.25
CA THR A 544 -14.87 -10.15 23.15
C THR A 544 -15.75 -8.96 22.82
N ARG A 545 -17.00 -9.22 22.42
CA ARG A 545 -17.97 -8.16 22.10
C ARG A 545 -18.72 -7.70 23.36
N ASP A 546 -19.37 -6.53 23.29
CA ASP A 546 -20.18 -5.96 24.39
C ASP A 546 -21.27 -6.89 24.93
N ASN A 547 -21.77 -7.82 24.11
CA ASN A 547 -22.77 -8.82 24.49
C ASN A 547 -22.17 -10.06 25.19
N GLY A 548 -20.84 -10.10 25.39
CA GLY A 548 -20.14 -11.18 26.09
C GLY A 548 -19.72 -12.36 25.22
N VAL A 549 -20.00 -12.34 23.91
CA VAL A 549 -19.54 -13.36 22.95
C VAL A 549 -18.01 -13.28 22.82
N ARG A 550 -17.34 -14.44 22.89
CA ARG A 550 -15.87 -14.58 22.84
C ARG A 550 -15.44 -15.45 21.65
N GLU A 551 -14.44 -14.99 20.91
CA GLU A 551 -13.85 -15.71 19.77
C GLU A 551 -12.33 -15.82 19.97
N ILE A 552 -11.69 -16.97 19.70
CA ILE A 552 -10.23 -17.06 19.65
C ILE A 552 -9.77 -17.15 18.21
N LEU A 553 -8.96 -16.17 17.79
CA LEU A 553 -8.22 -16.14 16.54
C LEU A 553 -6.78 -16.61 16.78
N SER A 554 -6.27 -17.57 16.00
CA SER A 554 -4.91 -18.13 16.11
C SER A 554 -4.02 -17.65 14.96
N VAL A 555 -2.79 -17.21 15.25
CA VAL A 555 -1.70 -16.93 14.30
C VAL A 555 -1.26 -18.19 13.62
N LEU A 556 -1.13 -18.02 12.32
CA LEU A 556 -0.66 -19.05 11.45
C LEU A 556 0.59 -18.58 10.63
N ALA A 557 0.85 -17.25 10.56
CA ALA A 557 2.15 -16.65 10.18
C ALA A 557 2.34 -15.23 10.77
N TYR A 558 3.55 -14.65 10.66
CA TYR A 558 3.86 -13.31 11.21
C TYR A 558 2.93 -12.22 10.64
N GLY A 559 1.92 -11.84 11.42
CA GLY A 559 0.96 -10.80 11.05
C GLY A 559 -0.30 -11.30 10.33
N SER A 560 -0.85 -12.48 10.67
CA SER A 560 -2.20 -12.94 10.28
C SER A 560 -2.79 -13.90 11.34
N TYR A 561 -4.12 -13.93 11.55
CA TYR A 561 -4.82 -14.81 12.51
C TYR A 561 -6.15 -15.40 11.94
N CYS A 562 -6.60 -16.59 12.40
CA CYS A 562 -7.86 -17.29 12.01
C CYS A 562 -8.62 -17.93 13.19
N GLY A 563 -9.96 -17.85 13.21
CA GLY A 563 -10.82 -18.17 14.36
C GLY A 563 -11.33 -19.62 14.48
N ARG A 564 -11.59 -20.07 15.72
CA ARG A 564 -12.44 -21.24 16.04
C ARG A 564 -13.28 -20.97 17.28
N ASP A 565 -14.56 -21.34 17.23
CA ASP A 565 -15.48 -21.27 18.37
C ASP A 565 -15.09 -22.29 19.47
N LEU A 566 -15.13 -21.84 20.73
CA LEU A 566 -14.81 -22.65 21.92
C LEU A 566 -16.00 -22.85 22.84
N THR A 567 -17.20 -22.41 22.45
CA THR A 567 -18.41 -22.55 23.26
C THR A 567 -19.06 -23.93 23.17
N THR A 568 -18.59 -24.80 22.26
CA THR A 568 -19.00 -26.21 22.17
C THR A 568 -17.78 -27.13 22.27
N ASN A 569 -17.88 -28.13 23.16
CA ASN A 569 -16.80 -29.08 23.54
C ASN A 569 -16.21 -29.85 22.35
#